data_AF-A0A660MCI6-F1
#
_entry.id   AF-A0A660MCI6-F1
#
_cell.length_a   1.000
_cell.length_b   1.000
_cell.length_c   1.000
_cell.angle_alpha   90.00
_cell.angle_beta   90.00
_cell.angle_gamma   90.00
#
_symmetry.space_group_name_H-M   'P 1'
#
loop_
_entity.id
_entity.type
_entity.pdbx_description
1 polymer ?
#
loop_
_entity_poly.entity_id
_entity_poly.type
_entity_poly.pdbx_seq_one_letter_code
_entity_poly.pdbx_strand_id
1 'polypeptide(L)'
;GDTQKNEFYWDVIGTSWRVPISNASVRLKLSPELAAISRTTPQCYIGRQGSRTTCTVTSPSVDTITASVGYLAPYAGMTLALGFPQGTFAEYKKTPGEVFQERLEAFLPLIFFVSMLVLGLVSSLVY
;
A
#
# COMPACT_ATOMS: atom_id res chain seq x y z
N GLY A 1 -2.70 -1.85 14.27
CA GLY A 1 -4.10 -1.48 14.51
C GLY A 1 -4.44 -0.42 13.51
N ASP A 2 -5.48 -0.66 12.70
CA ASP A 2 -6.01 0.33 11.78
C ASP A 2 -6.40 1.59 12.58
N THR A 3 -5.90 2.75 12.16
CA THR A 3 -6.01 4.02 12.89
C THR A 3 -7.41 4.64 12.77
N GLN A 4 -8.40 3.90 12.27
CA GLN A 4 -9.78 4.36 12.01
C GLN A 4 -9.81 5.61 11.10
N LYS A 5 -8.81 5.75 10.22
CA LYS A 5 -8.68 6.85 9.27
C LYS A 5 -8.44 6.28 7.89
N ASN A 6 -9.20 6.73 6.90
CA ASN A 6 -8.82 6.48 5.52
C ASN A 6 -7.76 7.50 5.12
N GLU A 7 -6.70 7.01 4.50
CA GLU A 7 -5.59 7.84 4.05
C GLU A 7 -5.25 7.46 2.62
N PHE A 8 -5.12 8.47 1.77
CA PHE A 8 -4.42 8.33 0.51
C PHE A 8 -2.93 8.41 0.81
N TYR A 9 -2.25 7.26 0.77
CA TYR A 9 -0.82 7.14 1.02
C TYR A 9 -0.13 6.69 -0.27
N TRP A 10 0.77 7.51 -0.79
CA TRP A 10 1.44 7.24 -2.05
C TRP A 10 2.95 7.45 -1.91
N ASP A 11 3.70 6.36 -2.07
CA ASP A 11 5.14 6.42 -2.32
C ASP A 11 5.39 6.91 -3.75
N VAL A 12 5.32 8.24 -3.92
CA VAL A 12 5.56 8.96 -5.18
C VAL A 12 6.86 8.50 -5.83
N ILE A 13 7.91 8.37 -5.01
CA ILE A 13 9.18 7.78 -5.39
C ILE A 13 9.52 6.70 -4.36
N GLY A 14 9.56 5.44 -4.80
CA GLY A 14 9.96 4.32 -3.95
C GLY A 14 11.44 4.35 -3.55
N THR A 15 11.84 3.47 -2.62
CA THR A 15 13.20 3.45 -2.04
C THR A 15 14.19 2.56 -2.77
N SER A 16 13.84 2.01 -3.95
CA SER A 16 14.68 1.05 -4.68
C SER A 16 15.70 1.70 -5.64
N TRP A 17 15.67 3.03 -5.80
CA TRP A 17 16.56 3.75 -6.71
C TRP A 17 18.01 3.74 -6.21
N ARG A 18 18.92 3.15 -6.98
CA ARG A 18 20.36 3.05 -6.64
C ARG A 18 21.16 4.31 -6.97
N VAL A 19 20.56 5.22 -7.73
CA VAL A 19 21.16 6.49 -8.15
C VAL A 19 20.50 7.64 -7.38
N PRO A 20 21.23 8.73 -7.09
CA PRO A 20 20.64 9.91 -6.48
C PRO A 20 19.66 10.58 -7.46
N ILE A 21 18.66 11.26 -6.91
CA ILE A 21 17.71 12.07 -7.67
C ILE A 21 17.95 13.53 -7.31
N SER A 22 18.35 14.34 -8.29
CA SER A 22 18.70 15.75 -8.08
C SER A 22 17.50 16.66 -7.92
N ASN A 23 16.31 16.24 -8.31
CA ASN A 23 15.08 16.96 -8.05
C ASN A 23 13.89 16.00 -8.19
N ALA A 24 12.94 16.11 -7.27
CA ALA A 24 11.66 15.42 -7.37
C ALA A 24 10.53 16.40 -7.06
N SER A 25 9.44 16.27 -7.82
CA SER A 25 8.23 17.07 -7.64
C SER A 25 7.02 16.22 -7.95
N VAL A 26 5.95 16.41 -7.19
CA VAL A 26 4.66 15.78 -7.39
C VAL A 26 3.57 16.83 -7.34
N ARG A 27 2.57 16.66 -8.21
CA ARG A 27 1.32 17.41 -8.15
C ARG A 27 0.18 16.41 -8.06
N LEU A 28 -0.54 16.44 -6.95
CA LEU A 28 -1.76 15.69 -6.73
C LEU A 28 -2.95 16.62 -6.98
N LYS A 29 -3.83 16.26 -7.91
CA LYS A 29 -5.08 16.96 -8.17
C LYS A 29 -6.24 16.08 -7.72
N LEU A 30 -7.09 16.63 -6.86
CA LEU A 30 -8.28 15.97 -6.33
C LEU A 30 -9.49 16.31 -7.20
N SER A 31 -10.47 15.41 -7.25
CA SER A 31 -11.79 15.77 -7.75
C SER A 31 -12.44 16.78 -6.78
N PRO A 32 -13.42 17.59 -7.23
CA PRO A 32 -14.09 18.56 -6.37
C PRO A 32 -14.70 17.92 -5.11
N GLU A 33 -15.25 16.71 -5.24
CA GLU A 33 -15.88 15.97 -4.13
C GLU A 33 -14.85 15.57 -3.08
N LEU A 34 -13.68 15.09 -3.50
CA LEU A 34 -12.60 14.69 -2.60
C LEU A 34 -11.90 15.90 -1.96
N ALA A 35 -11.70 16.98 -2.71
CA ALA A 35 -11.15 18.23 -2.19
C ALA A 35 -12.03 18.79 -1.05
N ALA A 36 -13.35 18.75 -1.21
CA ALA A 36 -14.31 19.26 -0.22
C ALA A 36 -14.32 18.49 1.10
N ILE A 37 -13.92 17.21 1.10
CA ILE A 37 -13.95 16.35 2.30
C ILE A 37 -12.57 16.03 2.87
N SER A 38 -11.48 16.41 2.21
CA SER A 38 -10.12 16.19 2.73
C SER A 38 -9.97 16.91 4.09
N ARG A 39 -9.50 16.18 5.12
CA ARG A 39 -9.54 16.67 6.52
C ARG A 39 -8.20 17.10 7.06
N THR A 40 -7.12 16.52 6.55
CA THR A 40 -5.79 16.71 7.14
C THR A 40 -4.95 17.62 6.28
N THR A 41 -4.06 18.39 6.90
CA THR A 41 -2.94 19.01 6.21
C THR A 41 -2.16 17.92 5.46
N PRO A 42 -1.95 18.05 4.14
CA PRO A 42 -1.15 17.10 3.37
C PRO A 42 0.23 16.92 4.01
N GLN A 43 0.69 15.68 4.12
CA GLN A 43 2.00 15.35 4.68
C GLN A 43 2.92 14.83 3.59
N CYS A 44 4.19 15.21 3.66
CA CYS A 44 5.23 14.72 2.75
C CYS A 44 6.39 14.21 3.59
N TYR A 45 6.88 13.03 3.25
CA TYR A 45 8.03 12.40 3.89
C TYR A 45 9.10 12.03 2.87
N ILE A 46 10.37 12.16 3.25
CA ILE A 46 11.52 11.78 2.43
C ILE A 46 12.53 10.95 3.22
N GLY A 47 13.34 10.19 2.50
CA GLY A 47 14.45 9.42 3.06
C GLY A 47 14.28 7.92 2.84
N ARG A 48 15.06 7.12 3.57
CA ARG A 48 14.98 5.66 3.49
C ARG A 48 13.67 5.14 4.09
N GLN A 49 13.41 3.85 3.88
CA GLN A 49 12.26 3.17 4.47
C GLN A 49 12.18 3.42 5.99
N GLY A 50 11.00 3.82 6.48
CA GLY A 50 10.76 4.14 7.88
C GLY A 50 11.20 5.55 8.31
N SER A 51 11.77 6.36 7.41
CA SER A 51 12.08 7.77 7.68
C SER A 51 10.82 8.55 8.03
N ARG A 52 10.97 9.51 8.95
CA ARG A 52 9.93 10.48 9.34
C ARG A 52 10.31 11.91 8.97
N THR A 53 11.39 12.09 8.21
CA THR A 53 11.85 13.41 7.76
C THR A 53 10.80 14.02 6.85
N THR A 54 10.26 15.17 7.22
CA THR A 54 9.22 15.87 6.46
C THR A 54 9.80 16.68 5.30
N CYS A 55 9.01 16.86 4.24
CA CYS A 55 9.31 17.76 3.12
C CYS A 55 8.25 18.86 2.98
N THR A 56 8.60 19.93 2.28
CA THR A 56 7.70 21.05 2.02
C THR A 56 6.55 20.62 1.12
N VAL A 57 5.33 20.95 1.55
CA VAL A 57 4.10 20.79 0.77
C VAL A 57 3.43 22.15 0.64
N THR A 58 2.90 22.43 -0.55
CA THR A 58 2.11 23.62 -0.85
C THR A 58 0.78 23.21 -1.45
N SER A 59 -0.26 23.98 -1.15
CA SER A 59 -1.59 23.82 -1.74
C SER A 59 -1.94 25.09 -2.51
N PRO A 60 -1.54 25.21 -3.80
CA PRO A 60 -1.81 26.41 -4.60
C PRO A 60 -3.31 26.69 -4.79
N SER A 61 -4.16 25.69 -4.62
CA SER A 61 -5.62 25.78 -4.61
C SER A 61 -6.21 24.72 -3.68
N VAL A 62 -7.52 24.77 -3.45
CA VAL A 62 -8.24 23.80 -2.59
C VAL A 62 -8.16 22.35 -3.10
N ASP A 63 -8.02 22.15 -4.41
CA ASP A 63 -8.03 20.85 -5.07
C ASP A 63 -6.64 20.37 -5.52
N THR A 64 -5.60 21.19 -5.34
CA THR A 64 -4.25 20.91 -5.85
C THR A 64 -3.24 20.95 -4.71
N ILE A 65 -2.48 19.86 -4.59
CA ILE A 65 -1.38 19.70 -3.63
C ILE A 65 -0.10 19.51 -4.43
N THR A 66 0.97 20.19 -4.05
CA THR A 66 2.28 20.08 -4.67
C THR A 66 3.34 19.87 -3.59
N ALA A 67 4.26 18.93 -3.82
CA ALA A 67 5.42 18.74 -2.94
C ALA A 67 6.67 18.60 -3.79
N SER A 68 7.80 19.12 -3.31
CA SER A 68 9.06 19.05 -4.02
C SER A 68 10.26 18.90 -3.08
N VAL A 69 11.31 18.28 -3.59
CA VAL A 69 12.57 18.07 -2.89
C VAL A 69 13.74 18.23 -3.86
N GLY A 70 14.78 18.93 -3.40
CA GLY A 70 15.94 19.27 -4.22
C GLY A 70 17.04 18.21 -4.25
N TYR A 71 16.92 17.12 -3.47
CA TYR A 71 17.84 15.99 -3.52
C TYR A 71 17.27 14.78 -2.77
N LEU A 72 17.34 13.61 -3.39
CA LEU A 72 17.18 12.32 -2.72
C LEU A 72 18.46 11.51 -2.91
N ALA A 73 19.02 11.05 -1.81
CA ALA A 73 20.15 10.13 -1.82
C ALA A 73 19.75 8.78 -2.46
N PRO A 74 20.73 7.95 -2.88
CA PRO A 74 20.44 6.57 -3.24
C PRO A 74 19.65 5.86 -2.12
N TYR A 75 18.63 5.12 -2.53
CA TYR A 75 17.67 4.41 -1.68
C TYR A 75 16.76 5.30 -0.82
N ALA A 76 16.76 6.62 -1.05
CA ALA A 76 15.77 7.52 -0.47
C ALA A 76 14.56 7.65 -1.40
N GLY A 77 13.37 7.66 -0.82
CA GLY A 77 12.11 7.88 -1.50
C GLY A 77 11.44 9.19 -1.09
N MET A 78 10.28 9.41 -1.67
CA MET A 78 9.35 10.50 -1.36
C MET A 78 7.95 9.91 -1.26
N THR A 79 7.25 10.23 -0.18
CA THR A 79 5.89 9.78 0.10
C THR A 79 5.01 11.00 0.32
N LEU A 80 3.83 11.00 -0.29
CA LEU A 80 2.76 11.97 -0.03
C LEU A 80 1.60 11.26 0.64
N ALA A 81 1.05 11.87 1.69
CA ALA A 81 -0.04 11.32 2.47
C ALA A 81 -1.13 12.37 2.72
N LEU A 82 -2.39 11.97 2.56
CA LEU A 82 -3.57 12.82 2.76
C LEU A 82 -4.71 12.04 3.41
N GLY A 83 -5.21 12.54 4.54
CA GLY A 83 -6.28 11.93 5.32
C GLY A 83 -7.68 12.37 4.88
N PHE A 84 -8.59 11.39 4.91
CA PHE A 84 -9.99 11.49 4.55
C PHE A 84 -10.89 10.95 5.70
N PRO A 85 -12.18 11.31 5.73
CA PRO A 85 -13.16 10.65 6.59
C PRO A 85 -13.18 9.14 6.37
N GLN A 86 -13.46 8.37 7.41
CA GLN A 86 -13.68 6.93 7.27
C GLN A 86 -14.85 6.65 6.31
N GLY A 87 -14.71 5.62 5.48
CA GLY A 87 -15.71 5.23 4.48
C GLY A 87 -15.64 6.07 3.20
N THR A 88 -14.63 6.93 3.03
CA THR A 88 -14.45 7.71 1.79
C THR A 88 -14.11 6.80 0.61
N PHE A 89 -13.27 5.79 0.82
CA PHE A 89 -12.90 4.82 -0.20
C PHE A 89 -13.55 3.48 0.07
N ALA A 90 -14.03 2.82 -0.99
CA ALA A 90 -14.54 1.47 -0.89
C ALA A 90 -13.40 0.51 -0.51
N GLU A 91 -13.69 -0.40 0.42
CA GLU A 91 -12.76 -1.48 0.72
C GLU A 91 -12.58 -2.40 -0.50
N TYR A 92 -11.38 -2.93 -0.64
CA TYR A 92 -11.10 -3.91 -1.67
C TYR A 92 -11.95 -5.17 -1.45
N LYS A 93 -12.65 -5.59 -2.52
CA LYS A 93 -13.47 -6.79 -2.53
C LYS A 93 -12.75 -7.86 -3.34
N LYS A 94 -12.38 -8.96 -2.68
CA LYS A 94 -11.82 -10.14 -3.35
C LYS A 94 -12.77 -10.60 -4.45
N THR A 95 -12.21 -10.90 -5.61
CA THR A 95 -12.95 -11.53 -6.70
C THR A 95 -13.30 -12.97 -6.33
N PRO A 96 -14.33 -13.58 -6.96
CA PRO A 96 -14.63 -14.99 -6.74
C PRO A 96 -13.43 -15.92 -6.99
N GLY A 97 -12.56 -15.58 -7.94
CA GLY A 97 -11.33 -16.32 -8.23
C GLY A 97 -10.34 -16.27 -7.07
N GLU A 98 -10.11 -15.09 -6.49
CA GLU A 98 -9.21 -14.95 -5.32
C GLU A 98 -9.76 -15.66 -4.09
N VAL A 99 -11.08 -15.60 -3.87
CA VAL A 99 -11.73 -16.37 -2.79
C VAL A 99 -11.57 -17.87 -3.01
N PHE A 100 -11.69 -18.34 -4.25
CA PHE A 100 -11.50 -19.74 -4.59
C PHE A 100 -10.05 -20.19 -4.40
N GLN A 101 -9.07 -19.40 -4.85
CA GLN A 101 -7.64 -19.67 -4.66
C GLN A 101 -7.26 -19.71 -3.19
N GLU A 102 -7.70 -18.74 -2.39
CA GLU A 102 -7.45 -18.72 -0.94
C GLU A 102 -8.02 -19.96 -0.24
N ARG A 103 -9.23 -20.39 -0.63
CA ARG A 103 -9.83 -21.64 -0.12
C ARG A 103 -9.02 -22.86 -0.55
N LEU A 104 -8.62 -22.95 -1.82
CA LEU A 104 -7.78 -24.03 -2.31
C LEU A 104 -6.47 -24.12 -1.51
N GLU A 105 -5.75 -23.01 -1.35
CA GLU A 105 -4.50 -22.96 -0.57
C GLU A 105 -4.70 -23.38 0.89
N ALA A 106 -5.82 -22.98 1.51
CA ALA A 106 -6.15 -23.38 2.87
C ALA A 106 -6.40 -24.90 3.02
N PHE A 107 -7.03 -25.55 2.03
CA PHE A 107 -7.37 -26.98 2.09
C PHE A 107 -6.32 -27.91 1.45
N LEU A 108 -5.48 -27.41 0.55
CA LEU A 108 -4.41 -28.17 -0.10
C LEU A 108 -3.52 -28.98 0.88
N PRO A 109 -2.99 -28.40 1.97
CA PRO A 109 -2.16 -29.17 2.91
C PRO A 109 -2.97 -30.28 3.59
N LEU A 110 -4.21 -30.02 3.98
CA LEU A 110 -5.08 -31.03 4.60
C LEU A 110 -5.33 -32.20 3.63
N ILE A 111 -5.65 -31.89 2.37
CA ILE A 111 -5.85 -32.90 1.33
C ILE A 111 -4.57 -33.72 1.13
N PHE A 112 -3.39 -33.08 1.13
CA PHE A 112 -2.10 -33.74 1.01
C PHE A 112 -1.79 -34.67 2.21
N PHE A 113 -2.05 -34.23 3.44
CA PHE A 113 -1.84 -35.07 4.63
C PHE A 113 -2.79 -36.27 4.67
N VAL A 114 -4.08 -36.04 4.36
CA VAL A 114 -5.07 -37.12 4.30
C VAL A 114 -4.71 -38.12 3.20
N SER A 115 -4.27 -37.67 2.02
CA SER A 115 -3.88 -38.57 0.95
C SER A 115 -2.64 -39.40 1.31
N MET A 116 -1.62 -38.81 1.93
CA MET A 116 -0.46 -39.57 2.44
C MET A 116 -0.87 -40.60 3.49
N LEU A 117 -1.75 -40.24 4.42
CA LEU A 117 -2.22 -41.14 5.47
C LEU A 117 -3.01 -42.32 4.89
N VAL A 118 -3.89 -42.05 3.92
CA VAL A 118 -4.63 -43.09 3.19
C VAL A 118 -3.68 -43.97 2.38
N LEU A 119 -2.72 -43.41 1.66
CA LEU A 119 -1.73 -44.19 0.90
C LEU A 119 -0.88 -45.08 1.81
N GLY A 120 -0.46 -44.58 2.97
CA GLY A 120 0.28 -45.36 3.97
C GLY A 120 -0.55 -46.49 4.59
N LEU A 121 -1.82 -46.25 4.88
CA LEU A 121 -2.73 -47.30 5.37
C LEU A 121 -2.94 -48.39 4.30
N VAL A 122 -3.20 -48.00 3.05
CA VAL A 122 -3.41 -48.96 1.96
C VAL A 122 -2.15 -49.79 1.73
N SER A 123 -0.96 -49.20 1.73
CA SER A 123 0.28 -49.97 1.57
C SER A 123 0.50 -50.96 2.71
N SER A 124 0.19 -50.59 3.96
CA SER A 124 0.32 -51.49 5.12
C SER A 124 -0.65 -52.67 5.15
N LEU A 125 -1.73 -52.63 4.37
CA LEU A 125 -2.69 -53.73 4.23
C LEU A 125 -2.33 -54.68 3.08
N VAL A 126 -1.46 -54.25 2.17
CA VAL A 126 -1.06 -55.00 0.97
C VAL A 126 0.27 -55.75 1.18
N TYR A 127 1.08 -55.35 2.15
CA TYR A 127 2.32 -56.02 2.58
C TYR A 127 2.16 -56.65 3.97
#